data_AF-A0A914Z1X5-F1
#
_entry.id   AF-A0A914Z1X5-F1
#
_cell.length_a   1.000
_cell.length_b   1.000
_cell.length_c   1.000
_cell.angle_alpha   90.00
_cell.angle_beta   90.00
_cell.angle_gamma   90.00
#
_symmetry.space_group_name_H-M   'P 1'
#
loop_
_entity.id
_entity.type
_entity.pdbx_description
1 polymer ?
#
loop_
_entity_poly.entity_id
_entity_poly.type
_entity_poly.pdbx_seq_one_letter_code
_entity_poly.pdbx_strand_id
1 'polypeptide(L)'
;MWTRCVIANFCFAIIGAFSKARKSIYAPHSNPPKALSAKDEDDDAASDSDDGTPSVSENIPPTLPQSKKPAEPEIICRPKNHKKGPYDFDQLRVIQEINNEHSGAIWCVKFSVCGRLIATAGQDNIVRIWVLKSYLNHFTKVREKLNSQTSRATSNTANPELSYAMQDLENAIKSVADTDSLSSHQKSPEDDSPAVSANAVFAPKPFIQFRGHTADVLDLSWSRNYFLLSSGMDRTVKLWHLARTECLCCFQHMDFVTCISFMPKDDRYFISGSLDGKIRLWHIPEKKVALWNEVEQVKFITAITFVRNGKFVVVGTYNGRCFFYTTDQLKYHTVIDVRSTRGKNARGHKITSLAVHGDKLLVTSNDSRIRIYDLRDMDLTCKFKGAEIDQSQIRASFSPDGSHIICGSEDNYIYIWRAADFSPSLSVRKDRNPMWERIKAHNSIVTAAVFAPKPHLFLSLIEDQQKSQTISVSGSCTEAIPTSSKRTVQRMDSENSLNVISTHGALSAAHIPNAVDTVTIGSSAPLVSSIPAKDRQLQGDIIVSADLNGCIKIFANPSRIKTGSSNFFPTEYS
;
A
#
# COMPACT_ATOMS: atom_id res chain seq x y z
N MET A 1 21.48 -16.12 28.82
CA MET A 1 22.15 -16.38 27.53
C MET A 1 21.17 -16.66 26.37
N TRP A 2 20.05 -17.36 26.60
CA TRP A 2 19.01 -17.60 25.57
C TRP A 2 18.34 -16.32 25.02
N THR A 3 18.13 -15.29 25.84
CA THR A 3 17.53 -14.01 25.40
C THR A 3 18.39 -13.28 24.37
N ARG A 4 19.73 -13.38 24.45
CA ARG A 4 20.66 -12.75 23.48
C ARG A 4 20.70 -13.46 22.12
N CYS A 5 20.44 -14.77 22.06
CA CYS A 5 20.40 -15.53 20.80
C CYS A 5 19.07 -15.32 20.04
N VAL A 6 17.97 -15.15 20.78
CA VAL A 6 16.68 -14.77 20.17
C VAL A 6 16.68 -13.31 19.77
N ILE A 7 17.29 -12.40 20.55
CA ILE A 7 17.51 -11.01 20.13
C ILE A 7 18.40 -10.97 18.89
N ALA A 8 19.45 -11.80 18.78
CA ALA A 8 20.25 -11.89 17.56
C ALA A 8 19.43 -12.38 16.37
N ASN A 9 18.61 -13.44 16.50
CA ASN A 9 17.75 -13.92 15.39
C ASN A 9 16.56 -13.00 15.08
N PHE A 10 16.07 -12.23 16.04
CA PHE A 10 15.00 -11.24 15.84
C PHE A 10 15.56 -9.94 15.25
N CYS A 11 16.78 -9.54 15.67
CA CYS A 11 17.60 -8.56 14.98
C CYS A 11 17.94 -9.05 13.58
N PHE A 12 18.36 -10.29 13.32
CA PHE A 12 18.59 -10.80 11.95
C PHE A 12 17.29 -10.92 11.13
N ALA A 13 16.14 -11.18 11.76
CA ALA A 13 14.83 -11.18 11.10
C ALA A 13 14.22 -9.79 10.87
N ILE A 14 14.77 -8.75 11.50
CA ILE A 14 14.47 -7.34 11.19
C ILE A 14 15.61 -6.71 10.35
N ILE A 15 16.84 -7.25 10.42
CA ILE A 15 18.11 -6.77 9.82
C ILE A 15 18.62 -7.79 8.78
N GLY A 16 17.72 -8.43 8.04
CA GLY A 16 18.03 -9.44 7.03
C GLY A 16 18.63 -8.83 5.75
N ALA A 17 19.78 -8.14 5.84
CA ALA A 17 20.45 -7.53 4.69
C ALA A 17 21.98 -7.70 4.67
N PHE A 18 22.57 -8.52 5.57
CA PHE A 18 24.03 -8.60 5.70
C PHE A 18 24.68 -9.95 5.36
N SER A 19 24.06 -10.82 4.54
CA SER A 19 24.67 -12.13 4.20
C SER A 19 24.58 -12.54 2.72
N LYS A 20 24.88 -11.63 1.78
CA LYS A 20 25.16 -12.06 0.39
C LYS A 20 26.24 -11.29 -0.37
N ALA A 21 26.87 -10.29 0.25
CA ALA A 21 27.88 -9.47 -0.39
C ALA A 21 29.22 -9.51 0.38
N ARG A 22 29.86 -10.69 0.44
CA ARG A 22 31.33 -10.80 0.64
C ARG A 22 31.76 -12.27 0.49
N LYS A 23 32.16 -12.63 -0.73
CA LYS A 23 33.43 -13.29 -1.06
C LYS A 23 33.42 -13.73 -2.53
N SER A 24 33.71 -12.78 -3.39
CA SER A 24 34.34 -12.98 -4.69
C SER A 24 35.43 -11.90 -4.81
N ILE A 25 36.59 -12.30 -5.33
CA ILE A 25 37.77 -11.51 -5.78
C ILE A 25 38.99 -11.47 -4.83
N TYR A 26 39.95 -12.38 -5.12
CA TYR A 26 41.44 -12.34 -5.25
C TYR A 26 42.30 -11.43 -4.34
N ALA A 27 43.56 -11.70 -3.93
CA ALA A 27 44.58 -12.80 -3.95
C ALA A 27 45.87 -12.22 -3.26
N PRO A 28 47.12 -12.68 -3.53
CA PRO A 28 47.85 -13.92 -3.21
C PRO A 28 48.97 -13.72 -2.15
N HIS A 29 49.64 -14.78 -1.65
CA HIS A 29 51.11 -14.83 -1.37
C HIS A 29 51.57 -16.18 -0.74
N SER A 30 52.42 -16.88 -1.51
CA SER A 30 53.64 -17.68 -1.16
C SER A 30 53.80 -18.50 0.15
N ASN A 31 53.81 -19.84 -0.04
CA ASN A 31 54.60 -20.98 0.53
C ASN A 31 55.83 -20.72 1.46
N PRO A 32 56.41 -21.71 2.21
CA PRO A 32 56.48 -23.17 1.92
C PRO A 32 56.38 -24.11 3.19
N PRO A 33 56.94 -25.35 3.25
CA PRO A 33 56.16 -26.59 3.40
C PRO A 33 56.44 -27.38 4.70
N LYS A 34 55.59 -28.37 5.03
CA LYS A 34 55.99 -29.50 5.89
C LYS A 34 55.43 -30.83 5.38
N ALA A 35 56.31 -31.82 5.45
CA ALA A 35 56.29 -33.08 4.74
C ALA A 35 55.76 -34.25 5.59
N LEU A 36 55.46 -35.35 4.87
CA LEU A 36 55.37 -36.77 5.30
C LEU A 36 54.16 -37.10 6.20
N SER A 37 53.38 -38.15 5.95
CA SER A 37 53.79 -39.52 5.61
C SER A 37 52.83 -40.23 4.65
N ALA A 38 53.43 -41.00 3.74
CA ALA A 38 52.80 -42.04 2.94
C ALA A 38 52.22 -43.17 3.81
N LYS A 39 51.19 -43.84 3.28
CA LYS A 39 51.12 -45.29 3.24
C LYS A 39 50.35 -45.74 2.01
N ASP A 40 51.04 -46.58 1.28
CA ASP A 40 50.71 -47.30 0.06
C ASP A 40 49.54 -48.27 0.26
N GLU A 41 48.82 -48.57 -0.82
CA GLU A 41 48.70 -49.90 -1.44
C GLU A 41 47.72 -49.80 -2.63
N ASP A 42 48.28 -49.79 -3.85
CA ASP A 42 48.11 -50.79 -4.93
C ASP A 42 46.77 -51.60 -4.95
N ASP A 43 46.12 -51.92 -6.06
CA ASP A 43 46.60 -52.17 -7.41
C ASP A 43 45.42 -52.31 -8.40
N ASP A 44 45.78 -52.29 -9.69
CA ASP A 44 45.11 -52.88 -10.87
C ASP A 44 43.89 -52.19 -11.53
N ALA A 45 43.75 -52.16 -12.86
CA ALA A 45 44.61 -52.13 -14.06
C ALA A 45 43.67 -52.24 -15.28
N ALA A 46 44.16 -51.78 -16.44
CA ALA A 46 43.72 -52.08 -17.82
C ALA A 46 42.39 -51.45 -18.30
N SER A 47 42.42 -50.39 -19.11
CA SER A 47 42.79 -50.30 -20.55
C SER A 47 41.75 -50.90 -21.49
N ASP A 48 41.10 -50.07 -22.32
CA ASP A 48 41.29 -50.23 -23.76
C ASP A 48 40.95 -48.97 -24.54
N SER A 49 41.78 -48.74 -25.54
CA SER A 49 41.77 -47.70 -26.56
C SER A 49 40.98 -48.16 -27.79
N ASP A 50 40.31 -47.26 -28.51
CA ASP A 50 40.44 -47.30 -29.98
C ASP A 50 40.17 -45.94 -30.66
N ASP A 51 40.88 -45.77 -31.75
CA ASP A 51 41.17 -44.59 -32.56
C ASP A 51 40.23 -44.47 -33.78
N GLY A 52 40.20 -43.32 -34.45
CA GLY A 52 39.47 -43.18 -35.73
C GLY A 52 39.14 -41.74 -36.14
N THR A 53 40.00 -41.15 -36.97
CA THR A 53 39.99 -39.78 -37.50
C THR A 53 39.16 -39.63 -38.82
N PRO A 54 39.27 -38.55 -39.64
CA PRO A 54 38.30 -37.45 -39.72
C PRO A 54 37.62 -37.29 -41.12
N SER A 55 36.60 -36.45 -41.24
CA SER A 55 36.06 -36.02 -42.55
C SER A 55 35.84 -34.52 -42.63
N VAL A 56 36.26 -33.96 -43.76
CA VAL A 56 36.49 -32.54 -44.06
C VAL A 56 35.28 -31.87 -44.75
N SER A 57 35.13 -30.56 -44.46
CA SER A 57 34.49 -29.45 -45.21
C SER A 57 32.99 -29.45 -45.50
N GLU A 58 32.31 -28.39 -45.06
CA GLU A 58 31.93 -27.28 -45.95
C GLU A 58 31.71 -25.96 -45.18
N ASN A 59 32.36 -24.89 -45.66
CA ASN A 59 32.33 -23.55 -45.11
C ASN A 59 31.05 -22.81 -45.55
N ILE A 60 30.21 -22.41 -44.59
CA ILE A 60 29.18 -21.38 -44.79
C ILE A 60 29.62 -20.15 -43.98
N PRO A 61 29.73 -18.95 -44.58
CA PRO A 61 30.21 -17.77 -43.85
C PRO A 61 29.18 -17.36 -42.78
N PRO A 62 29.64 -16.93 -41.58
CA PRO A 62 28.74 -16.51 -40.52
C PRO A 62 28.10 -15.16 -40.88
N THR A 63 26.78 -15.15 -41.07
CA THR A 63 25.96 -13.94 -41.02
C THR A 63 26.20 -13.24 -39.68
N LEU A 64 26.61 -11.97 -39.76
CA LEU A 64 26.75 -11.04 -38.64
C LEU A 64 25.60 -11.21 -37.63
N PRO A 65 25.86 -11.36 -36.32
CA PRO A 65 24.80 -11.35 -35.33
C PRO A 65 24.17 -9.94 -35.38
N GLN A 66 22.95 -9.87 -35.91
CA GLN A 66 22.11 -8.69 -35.76
C GLN A 66 22.05 -8.38 -34.27
N SER A 67 22.57 -7.21 -33.90
CA SER A 67 22.50 -6.68 -32.54
C SER A 67 21.03 -6.69 -32.10
N LYS A 68 20.66 -7.65 -31.25
CA LYS A 68 19.42 -7.54 -30.49
C LYS A 68 19.52 -6.23 -29.74
N LYS A 69 18.68 -5.25 -30.11
CA LYS A 69 18.44 -4.07 -29.29
C LYS A 69 18.22 -4.57 -27.85
N PRO A 70 18.90 -4.01 -26.83
CA PRO A 70 18.61 -4.38 -25.46
C PRO A 70 17.11 -4.18 -25.23
N ALA A 71 16.39 -5.25 -24.87
CA ALA A 71 15.01 -5.12 -24.47
C ALA A 71 14.96 -4.13 -23.29
N GLU A 72 14.17 -3.06 -23.43
CA GLU A 72 13.92 -2.16 -22.31
C GLU A 72 13.46 -3.00 -21.11
N PRO A 73 13.96 -2.73 -19.89
CA PRO A 73 13.68 -3.57 -18.74
C PRO A 73 12.16 -3.58 -18.47
N GLU A 74 11.53 -4.76 -18.61
CA GLU A 74 10.12 -4.95 -18.28
C GLU A 74 9.90 -4.58 -16.80
N ILE A 75 9.26 -3.42 -16.56
CA ILE A 75 8.91 -2.92 -15.22
C ILE A 75 7.97 -3.90 -14.51
N ILE A 76 7.17 -4.66 -15.27
CA ILE A 76 6.18 -5.62 -14.80
C ILE A 76 6.53 -7.02 -15.31
N CYS A 77 6.65 -7.97 -14.39
CA CYS A 77 6.94 -9.37 -14.64
C CYS A 77 5.74 -10.25 -14.27
N ARG A 78 5.53 -11.33 -15.03
CA ARG A 78 4.40 -12.27 -14.86
C ARG A 78 4.85 -13.74 -14.88
N PRO A 79 4.09 -14.67 -14.28
CA PRO A 79 4.41 -16.10 -14.32
C PRO A 79 4.51 -16.64 -15.75
N LYS A 80 5.55 -17.44 -16.03
CA LYS A 80 5.87 -17.96 -17.39
C LYS A 80 4.72 -18.70 -18.07
N ASN A 81 3.88 -19.41 -17.31
CA ASN A 81 2.78 -20.24 -17.85
C ASN A 81 1.44 -19.49 -17.97
N HIS A 82 1.38 -18.20 -17.61
CA HIS A 82 0.15 -17.42 -17.54
C HIS A 82 0.29 -16.05 -18.22
N LYS A 83 0.90 -16.05 -19.42
CA LYS A 83 1.11 -14.85 -20.26
C LYS A 83 -0.14 -14.35 -21.02
N LYS A 84 -1.29 -15.02 -20.85
CA LYS A 84 -2.54 -14.67 -21.53
C LYS A 84 -3.64 -14.46 -20.49
N GLY A 85 -3.91 -13.20 -20.18
CA GLY A 85 -5.03 -12.76 -19.37
C GLY A 85 -5.12 -11.23 -19.40
N PRO A 86 -6.29 -10.64 -19.13
CA PRO A 86 -6.37 -9.21 -18.88
C PRO A 86 -5.60 -8.92 -17.58
N TYR A 87 -4.65 -8.00 -17.67
CA TYR A 87 -3.85 -7.59 -16.53
C TYR A 87 -4.36 -6.25 -15.99
N ASP A 88 -4.46 -6.15 -14.68
CA ASP A 88 -5.12 -5.01 -14.05
C ASP A 88 -4.14 -3.82 -13.93
N PHE A 89 -2.83 -4.07 -13.97
CA PHE A 89 -1.76 -3.09 -13.69
C PHE A 89 -0.82 -2.79 -14.87
N ASP A 90 -1.24 -3.05 -16.12
CA ASP A 90 -0.43 -2.81 -17.33
C ASP A 90 0.08 -1.35 -17.47
N GLN A 91 -0.65 -0.37 -16.95
CA GLN A 91 -0.32 1.06 -17.08
C GLN A 91 0.33 1.68 -15.84
N LEU A 92 0.86 0.84 -14.95
CA LEU A 92 1.49 1.31 -13.73
C LEU A 92 2.75 2.14 -14.05
N ARG A 93 2.80 3.37 -13.56
CA ARG A 93 3.96 4.27 -13.70
C ARG A 93 4.33 4.93 -12.38
N VAL A 94 5.62 5.19 -12.18
CA VAL A 94 6.10 6.00 -11.06
C VAL A 94 5.72 7.45 -11.31
N ILE A 95 5.02 8.08 -10.36
CA ILE A 95 4.61 9.49 -10.45
C ILE A 95 5.42 10.39 -9.51
N GLN A 96 5.98 9.83 -8.45
CA GLN A 96 6.80 10.56 -7.50
C GLN A 96 7.73 9.60 -6.76
N GLU A 97 8.93 10.08 -6.50
CA GLU A 97 9.93 9.42 -5.68
C GLU A 97 10.40 10.39 -4.60
N ILE A 98 10.45 9.92 -3.36
CA ILE A 98 10.89 10.68 -2.19
C ILE A 98 12.10 9.96 -1.61
N ASN A 99 13.25 10.60 -1.72
CA ASN A 99 14.55 10.07 -1.32
C ASN A 99 15.21 10.99 -0.30
N ASN A 100 16.17 10.44 0.44
CA ASN A 100 17.06 11.16 1.38
C ASN A 100 16.36 11.80 2.60
N GLU A 101 15.09 11.46 2.84
CA GLU A 101 14.35 11.98 4.00
C GLU A 101 14.38 11.01 5.17
N HIS A 102 14.41 9.70 4.91
CA HIS A 102 14.66 8.65 5.90
C HIS A 102 16.12 8.19 5.84
N SER A 103 16.67 7.84 7.01
CA SER A 103 18.03 7.27 7.12
C SER A 103 17.96 5.78 7.47
N GLY A 104 17.90 4.93 6.46
CA GLY A 104 17.78 3.48 6.63
C GLY A 104 16.36 2.97 6.38
N ALA A 105 16.06 1.78 6.88
CA ALA A 105 14.87 1.05 6.47
C ALA A 105 13.57 1.68 6.96
N ILE A 106 12.57 1.72 6.09
CA ILE A 106 11.20 2.11 6.45
C ILE A 106 10.41 0.84 6.78
N TRP A 107 10.10 0.61 8.05
CA TRP A 107 9.40 -0.61 8.49
C TRP A 107 7.88 -0.55 8.32
N CYS A 108 7.31 0.66 8.37
CA CYS A 108 5.86 0.84 8.33
C CYS A 108 5.45 2.07 7.52
N VAL A 109 4.43 1.87 6.68
CA VAL A 109 3.77 2.89 5.87
C VAL A 109 2.27 2.74 6.08
N LYS A 110 1.60 3.80 6.57
CA LYS A 110 0.16 3.78 6.88
C LYS A 110 -0.52 5.05 6.43
N PHE A 111 -1.58 4.89 5.64
CA PHE A 111 -2.48 5.99 5.30
C PHE A 111 -3.36 6.37 6.49
N SER A 112 -3.66 7.66 6.61
CA SER A 112 -4.75 8.13 7.46
C SER A 112 -6.10 7.66 6.90
N VAL A 113 -7.12 7.62 7.76
CA VAL A 113 -8.48 7.21 7.38
C VAL A 113 -9.05 8.10 6.26
N CYS A 114 -8.68 9.38 6.23
CA CYS A 114 -9.13 10.30 5.18
C CYS A 114 -8.38 10.12 3.85
N GLY A 115 -7.27 9.38 3.81
CA GLY A 115 -6.45 9.14 2.62
C GLY A 115 -5.59 10.32 2.16
N ARG A 116 -5.66 11.46 2.86
CA ARG A 116 -4.92 12.69 2.51
C ARG A 116 -3.52 12.76 3.13
N LEU A 117 -3.23 11.89 4.10
CA LEU A 117 -1.97 11.84 4.83
C LEU A 117 -1.42 10.43 4.80
N ILE A 118 -0.10 10.33 4.84
CA ILE A 118 0.60 9.06 5.01
C ILE A 118 1.67 9.20 6.08
N ALA A 119 1.69 8.24 7.01
CA ALA A 119 2.71 8.13 8.04
C ALA A 119 3.73 7.08 7.63
N THR A 120 5.01 7.40 7.83
CA THR A 120 6.15 6.52 7.54
C THR A 120 7.10 6.55 8.72
N ALA A 121 7.58 5.38 9.14
CA ALA A 121 8.57 5.28 10.21
C ALA A 121 9.39 3.99 10.06
N GLY A 122 10.57 3.97 10.66
CA GLY A 122 11.42 2.80 10.65
C GLY A 122 12.67 2.93 11.52
N GLN A 123 13.82 2.60 10.94
CA GLN A 123 15.11 2.47 11.61
C GLN A 123 15.69 3.80 12.12
N ASP A 124 15.28 4.93 11.56
CA ASP A 124 15.81 6.24 11.95
C ASP A 124 15.11 6.86 13.17
N ASN A 125 14.21 6.11 13.81
CA ASN A 125 13.51 6.48 15.05
C ASN A 125 12.56 7.70 14.90
N ILE A 126 12.31 8.15 13.68
CA ILE A 126 11.50 9.34 13.41
C ILE A 126 10.22 8.93 12.67
N VAL A 127 9.09 9.40 13.18
CA VAL A 127 7.81 9.25 12.47
C VAL A 127 7.58 10.48 11.61
N ARG A 128 7.47 10.29 10.29
CA ARG A 128 7.21 11.38 9.34
C ARG A 128 5.80 11.27 8.79
N ILE A 129 5.13 12.41 8.71
CA ILE A 129 3.82 12.53 8.07
C ILE A 129 3.97 13.34 6.79
N TRP A 130 3.45 12.79 5.71
CA TRP A 130 3.40 13.43 4.41
C TRP A 130 1.96 13.78 4.08
N VAL A 131 1.77 14.90 3.39
CA VAL A 131 0.45 15.43 3.03
C VAL A 131 0.34 15.59 1.53
N LEU A 132 -0.85 15.31 1.00
CA LEU A 132 -1.17 15.59 -0.38
C LEU A 132 -0.97 17.09 -0.69
N LYS A 133 -0.37 17.40 -1.83
CA LYS A 133 -0.02 18.77 -2.24
C LYS A 133 -1.24 19.70 -2.24
N SER A 134 -2.40 19.23 -2.70
CA SER A 134 -3.67 19.99 -2.67
C SER A 134 -4.18 20.33 -1.27
N TYR A 135 -3.83 19.52 -0.27
CA TYR A 135 -4.32 19.68 1.10
C TYR A 135 -3.27 20.27 2.04
N LEU A 136 -2.05 20.57 1.57
CA LEU A 136 -0.98 21.15 2.39
C LEU A 136 -1.46 22.44 3.09
N ASN A 137 -2.02 23.39 2.32
CA ASN A 137 -2.50 24.66 2.87
C ASN A 137 -3.63 24.47 3.90
N HIS A 138 -4.53 23.51 3.67
CA HIS A 138 -5.59 23.18 4.61
C HIS A 138 -5.00 22.69 5.94
N PHE A 139 -4.11 21.70 5.91
CA PHE A 139 -3.52 21.16 7.13
C PHE A 139 -2.58 22.15 7.84
N THR A 140 -1.91 23.05 7.11
CA THR A 140 -1.15 24.16 7.71
C THR A 140 -2.07 25.09 8.48
N LYS A 141 -3.18 25.55 7.88
CA LYS A 141 -4.17 26.40 8.56
C LYS A 141 -4.80 25.72 9.78
N VAL A 142 -5.15 24.43 9.66
CA VAL A 142 -5.65 23.63 10.79
C VAL A 142 -4.65 23.66 11.94
N ARG A 143 -3.37 23.43 11.64
CA ARG A 143 -2.30 23.40 12.64
C ARG A 143 -2.06 24.76 13.29
N GLU A 144 -2.06 25.84 12.52
CA GLU A 144 -1.95 27.22 13.04
C GLU A 144 -3.11 27.56 13.98
N LYS A 145 -4.35 27.24 13.58
CA LYS A 145 -5.54 27.44 14.42
C LYS A 145 -5.42 26.66 15.73
N LEU A 146 -5.06 25.39 15.66
CA LEU A 146 -4.90 24.53 16.84
C LEU A 146 -3.77 24.98 17.78
N ASN A 147 -2.67 25.49 17.22
CA ASN A 147 -1.59 26.08 18.01
C ASN A 147 -2.05 27.35 18.72
N SER A 148 -2.79 28.24 18.04
CA SER A 148 -3.32 29.48 18.63
C SER A 148 -4.34 29.24 19.74
N GLN A 149 -5.13 28.17 19.64
CA GLN A 149 -6.08 27.76 20.69
C GLN A 149 -5.36 27.12 21.87
N THR A 150 -4.35 26.27 21.60
CA THR A 150 -3.51 25.69 22.66
C THR A 150 -2.78 26.77 23.47
N SER A 151 -2.21 27.78 22.82
CA SER A 151 -1.51 28.88 23.50
C SER A 151 -2.43 29.72 24.39
N ARG A 152 -3.72 29.85 24.03
CA ARG A 152 -4.74 30.53 24.86
C ARG A 152 -5.23 29.66 26.02
N ALA A 153 -5.25 28.34 25.87
CA ALA A 153 -5.62 27.43 26.95
C ALA A 153 -4.52 27.31 28.02
N THR A 154 -3.24 27.38 27.62
CA THR A 154 -2.09 27.33 28.55
C THR A 154 -1.95 28.56 29.43
N SER A 155 -2.61 29.68 29.12
CA SER A 155 -2.60 30.86 30.01
C SER A 155 -3.68 30.82 31.10
N ASN A 156 -4.70 29.96 31.00
CA ASN A 156 -5.89 30.04 31.87
C ASN A 156 -6.21 28.81 32.73
N THR A 157 -5.49 27.68 32.63
CA THR A 157 -5.71 26.54 33.56
C THR A 157 -4.46 25.67 33.71
N ALA A 158 -4.08 25.39 34.96
CA ALA A 158 -3.12 24.33 35.29
C ALA A 158 -3.81 22.96 35.12
N ASN A 159 -3.34 22.16 34.15
CA ASN A 159 -3.79 20.81 33.80
C ASN A 159 -5.19 20.68 33.17
N PRO A 160 -5.34 20.84 31.85
CA PRO A 160 -6.41 20.14 31.14
C PRO A 160 -6.13 18.63 31.23
N GLU A 161 -7.01 17.86 31.87
CA GLU A 161 -6.92 16.39 31.78
C GLU A 161 -6.90 15.98 30.30
N LEU A 162 -6.10 14.97 29.96
CA LEU A 162 -5.86 14.60 28.57
C LEU A 162 -7.15 14.29 27.79
N SER A 163 -8.19 13.83 28.49
CA SER A 163 -9.55 13.66 27.98
C SER A 163 -10.11 14.96 27.36
N TYR A 164 -10.06 16.06 28.12
CA TYR A 164 -10.54 17.37 27.65
C TYR A 164 -9.67 17.89 26.50
N ALA A 165 -8.35 17.72 26.58
CA ALA A 165 -7.46 18.13 25.49
C ALA A 165 -7.75 17.34 24.19
N MET A 166 -8.01 16.03 24.28
CA MET A 166 -8.38 15.21 23.13
C MET A 166 -9.74 15.62 22.56
N GLN A 167 -10.72 15.90 23.41
CA GLN A 167 -12.05 16.36 23.02
C GLN A 167 -12.00 17.75 22.36
N ASP A 168 -11.17 18.66 22.88
CA ASP A 168 -10.98 20.00 22.32
C ASP A 168 -10.32 19.93 20.95
N LEU A 169 -9.30 19.07 20.79
CA LEU A 169 -8.67 18.80 19.50
C LEU A 169 -9.70 18.25 18.51
N GLU A 170 -10.54 17.30 18.93
CA GLU A 170 -11.61 16.74 18.11
C GLU A 170 -12.65 17.80 17.69
N ASN A 171 -13.13 18.62 18.62
CA ASN A 171 -14.10 19.67 18.35
C ASN A 171 -13.52 20.75 17.41
N ALA A 172 -12.25 21.11 17.61
CA ALA A 172 -11.57 22.06 16.74
C ALA A 172 -11.41 21.50 15.31
N ILE A 173 -11.12 20.20 15.16
CA ILE A 173 -11.08 19.54 13.85
C ILE A 173 -12.46 19.56 13.16
N LYS A 174 -13.54 19.22 13.88
CA LYS A 174 -14.92 19.28 13.34
C LYS A 174 -15.27 20.69 12.86
N SER A 175 -14.92 21.71 13.64
CA SER A 175 -15.15 23.12 13.27
C SER A 175 -14.43 23.57 11.99
N VAL A 176 -13.34 22.87 11.59
CA VAL A 176 -12.62 23.15 10.35
C VAL A 176 -13.13 22.29 9.19
N ALA A 177 -13.60 21.07 9.48
CA ALA A 177 -14.25 20.22 8.47
C ALA A 177 -15.55 20.85 7.94
N ASP A 178 -16.29 21.61 8.77
CA ASP A 178 -17.50 22.32 8.33
C ASP A 178 -17.21 23.54 7.43
N THR A 179 -15.94 23.97 7.32
CA THR A 179 -15.52 25.02 6.38
C THR A 179 -15.07 24.48 5.01
N ASP A 180 -15.30 23.19 4.72
CA ASP A 180 -14.92 22.53 3.45
C ASP A 180 -15.76 22.97 2.23
N SER A 181 -16.65 23.95 2.40
CA SER A 181 -17.18 24.74 1.29
C SER A 181 -16.23 25.89 0.98
N LEU A 182 -15.29 25.70 0.04
CA LEU A 182 -14.85 26.71 -0.94
C LEU A 182 -13.70 26.25 -1.85
N SER A 183 -13.93 26.47 -3.16
CA SER A 183 -12.98 26.82 -4.22
C SER A 183 -11.50 26.96 -3.81
N SER A 184 -10.64 26.07 -4.31
CA SER A 184 -9.19 26.22 -4.23
C SER A 184 -8.58 26.70 -5.56
N HIS A 185 -8.90 27.94 -5.95
CA HIS A 185 -8.05 28.72 -6.87
C HIS A 185 -7.32 29.81 -6.07
N GLN A 186 -6.27 29.40 -5.35
CA GLN A 186 -5.22 30.33 -4.94
C GLN A 186 -3.87 29.64 -5.19
N LYS A 187 -3.07 30.26 -6.09
CA LYS A 187 -1.71 29.83 -6.43
C LYS A 187 -0.87 29.71 -5.16
N SER A 188 -0.16 28.60 -5.03
CA SER A 188 0.92 28.43 -4.05
C SER A 188 2.06 29.41 -4.33
N PRO A 189 2.86 29.80 -3.31
CA PRO A 189 4.13 30.47 -3.54
C PRO A 189 5.01 29.60 -4.44
N GLU A 190 5.61 30.22 -5.45
CA GLU A 190 6.52 29.56 -6.38
C GLU A 190 7.77 29.11 -5.62
N ASP A 191 8.00 27.79 -5.55
CA ASP A 191 9.16 27.18 -4.91
C ASP A 191 10.13 26.79 -6.05
N ASP A 192 11.27 27.50 -6.14
CA ASP A 192 12.36 27.34 -7.12
C ASP A 192 13.04 25.96 -6.99
N SER A 193 12.33 24.90 -7.36
CA SER A 193 12.84 23.53 -7.44
C SER A 193 12.69 23.00 -8.87
N PRO A 194 13.67 22.23 -9.38
CA PRO A 194 13.73 21.85 -10.79
C PRO A 194 12.51 21.04 -11.22
N ALA A 195 12.21 21.06 -12.52
CA ALA A 195 10.99 20.60 -13.21
C ALA A 195 10.41 19.21 -12.84
N VAL A 196 11.11 18.40 -12.04
CA VAL A 196 10.62 17.13 -11.44
C VAL A 196 9.54 17.39 -10.37
N SER A 197 9.47 18.60 -9.79
CA SER A 197 8.52 19.00 -8.71
C SER A 197 7.09 19.30 -9.17
N ALA A 198 6.87 19.54 -10.47
CA ALA A 198 5.55 19.94 -10.97
C ALA A 198 4.49 18.82 -10.86
N ASN A 199 4.91 17.56 -11.04
CA ASN A 199 4.03 16.38 -11.10
C ASN A 199 3.92 15.61 -9.77
N ALA A 200 4.52 16.14 -8.69
CA ALA A 200 4.46 15.51 -7.37
C ALA A 200 3.04 15.56 -6.76
N VAL A 201 2.61 14.46 -6.13
CA VAL A 201 1.26 14.33 -5.54
C VAL A 201 1.29 14.58 -4.04
N PHE A 202 2.36 14.17 -3.35
CA PHE A 202 2.70 14.59 -1.99
C PHE A 202 3.61 15.81 -2.00
N ALA A 203 3.54 16.61 -0.93
CA ALA A 203 4.51 17.66 -0.67
C ALA A 203 5.95 17.08 -0.65
N PRO A 204 6.95 17.81 -1.19
CA PRO A 204 8.32 17.31 -1.30
C PRO A 204 9.00 17.12 0.05
N LYS A 205 8.56 17.88 1.07
CA LYS A 205 9.04 17.77 2.46
C LYS A 205 7.94 17.17 3.35
N PRO A 206 8.33 16.46 4.43
CA PRO A 206 7.36 15.97 5.40
C PRO A 206 6.65 17.14 6.09
N PHE A 207 5.33 17.03 6.23
CA PHE A 207 4.49 18.04 6.90
C PHE A 207 4.82 18.16 8.40
N ILE A 208 5.08 17.03 9.05
CA ILE A 208 5.51 16.98 10.44
C ILE A 208 6.45 15.79 10.66
N GLN A 209 7.42 15.98 11.55
CA GLN A 209 8.35 14.95 11.98
C GLN A 209 8.27 14.82 13.50
N PHE A 210 7.90 13.65 13.98
CA PHE A 210 7.85 13.34 15.40
C PHE A 210 9.15 12.69 15.83
N ARG A 211 9.87 13.38 16.72
CA ARG A 211 11.10 12.90 17.35
C ARG A 211 10.78 12.52 18.79
N GLY A 212 11.27 11.36 19.24
CA GLY A 212 11.12 10.94 20.63
C GLY A 212 11.26 9.44 20.88
N HIS A 213 11.21 8.61 19.84
CA HIS A 213 11.65 7.22 19.96
C HIS A 213 13.18 7.14 20.03
N THR A 214 13.70 6.21 20.82
CA THR A 214 15.15 6.02 21.00
C THR A 214 15.69 4.78 20.27
N ALA A 215 14.82 4.02 19.61
CA ALA A 215 15.13 2.86 18.78
C ALA A 215 14.03 2.66 17.73
N ASP A 216 14.23 1.69 16.83
CA ASP A 216 13.41 1.45 15.64
C ASP A 216 11.90 1.50 15.92
N VAL A 217 11.17 2.21 15.05
CA VAL A 217 9.70 2.23 15.06
C VAL A 217 9.18 1.07 14.22
N LEU A 218 8.47 0.13 14.85
CA LEU A 218 8.07 -1.14 14.27
C LEU A 218 6.67 -1.10 13.65
N ASP A 219 5.76 -0.31 14.21
CA ASP A 219 4.38 -0.24 13.74
C ASP A 219 3.75 1.15 13.98
N LEU A 220 2.71 1.43 13.20
CA LEU A 220 1.96 2.68 13.19
C LEU A 220 0.47 2.38 13.11
N SER A 221 -0.35 3.15 13.84
CA SER A 221 -1.81 3.06 13.73
C SER A 221 -2.43 4.46 13.78
N TRP A 222 -3.22 4.79 12.76
CA TRP A 222 -4.02 6.01 12.73
C TRP A 222 -5.34 5.82 13.48
N SER A 223 -5.80 6.88 14.13
CA SER A 223 -7.16 7.03 14.62
C SER A 223 -8.01 7.81 13.59
N ARG A 224 -9.32 7.92 13.81
CA ARG A 224 -10.19 8.74 12.95
C ARG A 224 -9.97 10.23 13.16
N ASN A 225 -9.62 10.60 14.39
CA ASN A 225 -9.43 11.98 14.84
C ASN A 225 -7.97 12.46 14.69
N TYR A 226 -7.24 11.95 13.69
CA TYR A 226 -5.84 12.33 13.38
C TYR A 226 -4.82 12.08 14.50
N PHE A 227 -5.16 11.29 15.51
CA PHE A 227 -4.16 10.74 16.42
C PHE A 227 -3.39 9.64 15.71
N LEU A 228 -2.11 9.53 16.05
CA LEU A 228 -1.21 8.51 15.54
C LEU A 228 -0.52 7.84 16.71
N LEU A 229 -0.60 6.51 16.76
CA LEU A 229 0.22 5.70 17.64
C LEU A 229 1.43 5.20 16.88
N SER A 230 2.58 5.18 17.54
CA SER A 230 3.80 4.51 17.08
C SER A 230 4.35 3.61 18.17
N SER A 231 4.79 2.42 17.79
CA SER A 231 5.40 1.45 18.70
C SER A 231 6.82 1.12 18.27
N GLY A 232 7.71 0.85 19.22
CA GLY A 232 9.12 0.64 18.88
C GLY A 232 9.89 -0.35 19.74
N MET A 233 11.14 -0.55 19.36
CA MET A 233 12.14 -1.32 20.12
C MET A 233 12.59 -0.61 21.41
N ASP A 234 12.23 0.65 21.59
CA ASP A 234 12.44 1.36 22.85
C ASP A 234 11.46 0.94 23.96
N ARG A 235 10.63 -0.08 23.69
CA ARG A 235 9.63 -0.64 24.62
C ARG A 235 8.54 0.36 24.97
N THR A 236 8.30 1.33 24.09
CA THR A 236 7.25 2.32 24.29
C THR A 236 6.24 2.32 23.15
N VAL A 237 5.02 2.72 23.48
CA VAL A 237 4.05 3.24 22.51
C VAL A 237 3.94 4.73 22.75
N LYS A 238 4.02 5.54 21.69
CA LYS A 238 3.88 6.99 21.77
C LYS A 238 2.64 7.44 21.01
N LEU A 239 1.95 8.41 21.59
CA LEU A 239 0.78 9.06 20.99
C LEU A 239 1.17 10.43 20.46
N TRP A 240 0.82 10.67 19.21
CA TRP A 240 1.08 11.91 18.49
C TRP A 240 -0.23 12.48 17.95
N HIS A 241 -0.21 13.77 17.65
CA HIS A 241 -1.30 14.45 16.97
C HIS A 241 -0.74 15.50 16.00
N LEU A 242 -1.42 15.76 14.88
CA LEU A 242 -0.93 16.70 13.85
C LEU A 242 -0.78 18.15 14.33
N ALA A 243 -1.49 18.50 15.40
CA ALA A 243 -1.44 19.84 15.98
C ALA A 243 -0.09 20.16 16.62
N ARG A 244 0.54 19.20 17.30
CA ARG A 244 1.71 19.44 18.15
C ARG A 244 2.85 18.54 17.71
N THR A 245 4.08 19.05 17.72
CA THR A 245 5.28 18.24 17.41
C THR A 245 5.72 17.34 18.55
N GLU A 246 5.26 17.64 19.77
CA GLU A 246 5.64 16.92 20.97
C GLU A 246 4.82 15.64 21.15
N CYS A 247 5.41 14.69 21.87
CA CYS A 247 4.75 13.45 22.25
C CYS A 247 3.66 13.75 23.29
N LEU A 248 2.41 13.40 23.00
CA LEU A 248 1.28 13.65 23.92
C LEU A 248 1.28 12.68 25.10
N CYS A 249 1.55 11.40 24.82
CA CYS A 249 1.59 10.33 25.81
C CYS A 249 2.63 9.29 25.44
N CYS A 250 3.20 8.66 26.46
CA CYS A 250 4.14 7.55 26.33
C CYS A 250 3.67 6.41 27.23
N PHE A 251 3.43 5.24 26.65
CA PHE A 251 2.97 4.03 27.34
C PHE A 251 4.12 3.04 27.41
N GLN A 252 4.53 2.69 28.62
CA GLN A 252 5.71 1.85 28.86
C GLN A 252 5.36 0.36 28.84
N HIS A 253 6.20 -0.42 28.17
CA HIS A 253 6.17 -1.88 28.16
C HIS A 253 7.46 -2.47 28.74
N MET A 254 7.40 -3.76 29.11
CA MET A 254 8.56 -4.50 29.65
C MET A 254 9.55 -4.93 28.55
N ASP A 255 9.06 -5.11 27.31
CA ASP A 255 9.85 -5.53 26.16
C ASP A 255 9.37 -4.81 24.89
N PHE A 256 9.99 -5.08 23.74
CA PHE A 256 9.70 -4.43 22.47
C PHE A 256 8.22 -4.54 22.11
N VAL A 257 7.66 -3.46 21.58
CA VAL A 257 6.25 -3.41 21.17
C VAL A 257 6.18 -3.54 19.66
N THR A 258 5.87 -4.75 19.21
CA THR A 258 6.00 -5.17 17.81
C THR A 258 4.82 -4.75 16.94
N CYS A 259 3.65 -4.56 17.56
CA CYS A 259 2.43 -4.25 16.85
C CYS A 259 1.42 -3.51 17.74
N ILE A 260 0.66 -2.61 17.12
CA ILE A 260 -0.34 -1.78 17.77
C ILE A 260 -1.55 -1.59 16.87
N SER A 261 -2.72 -1.37 17.45
CA SER A 261 -3.92 -0.99 16.71
C SER A 261 -4.83 -0.13 17.57
N PHE A 262 -5.29 0.99 17.03
CA PHE A 262 -6.45 1.71 17.58
C PHE A 262 -7.69 0.82 17.53
N MET A 263 -8.55 0.95 18.54
CA MET A 263 -9.84 0.28 18.57
C MET A 263 -10.76 0.90 17.49
N PRO A 264 -11.36 0.11 16.59
CA PRO A 264 -12.12 0.64 15.48
C PRO A 264 -13.46 1.27 15.88
N LYS A 265 -13.88 1.33 17.14
CA LYS A 265 -15.14 2.03 17.51
C LYS A 265 -14.93 3.15 18.51
N ASP A 266 -13.82 3.15 19.22
CA ASP A 266 -13.56 4.08 20.30
C ASP A 266 -12.06 4.44 20.29
N ASP A 267 -11.74 5.64 19.83
CA ASP A 267 -10.37 6.13 19.72
C ASP A 267 -9.70 6.33 21.11
N ARG A 268 -10.43 6.19 22.23
CA ARG A 268 -9.87 6.24 23.59
C ARG A 268 -9.11 4.97 23.97
N TYR A 269 -9.30 3.88 23.23
CA TYR A 269 -8.64 2.61 23.49
C TYR A 269 -7.75 2.19 22.33
N PHE A 270 -6.65 1.54 22.67
CA PHE A 270 -5.83 0.84 21.69
C PHE A 270 -5.30 -0.46 22.29
N ILE A 271 -4.97 -1.39 21.41
CA ILE A 271 -4.33 -2.64 21.79
C ILE A 271 -2.88 -2.66 21.33
N SER A 272 -2.06 -3.33 22.13
CA SER A 272 -0.63 -3.49 21.88
C SER A 272 -0.21 -4.93 22.13
N GLY A 273 0.70 -5.42 21.29
CA GLY A 273 1.36 -6.71 21.44
C GLY A 273 2.85 -6.51 21.67
N SER A 274 3.42 -7.26 22.61
CA SER A 274 4.83 -7.16 22.98
C SER A 274 5.54 -8.51 22.93
N LEU A 275 6.88 -8.46 22.82
CA LEU A 275 7.72 -9.64 22.91
C LEU A 275 7.69 -10.33 24.28
N ASP A 276 7.19 -9.65 25.31
CA ASP A 276 6.93 -10.25 26.61
C ASP A 276 5.80 -11.30 26.61
N GLY A 277 5.11 -11.49 25.48
CA GLY A 277 4.02 -12.45 25.33
C GLY A 277 2.67 -11.94 25.84
N LYS A 278 2.57 -10.67 26.23
CA LYS A 278 1.33 -10.08 26.75
C LYS A 278 0.69 -9.13 25.74
N ILE A 279 -0.63 -9.28 25.61
CA ILE A 279 -1.50 -8.29 24.97
C ILE A 279 -2.03 -7.33 26.02
N ARG A 280 -2.07 -6.04 25.70
CA ARG A 280 -2.57 -5.00 26.60
C ARG A 280 -3.54 -4.09 25.87
N LEU A 281 -4.74 -3.96 26.42
CA LEU A 281 -5.71 -2.94 26.06
C LEU A 281 -5.48 -1.73 26.97
N TRP A 282 -5.15 -0.61 26.37
CA TRP A 282 -4.83 0.63 27.06
C TRP A 282 -6.01 1.60 26.98
N HIS A 283 -6.25 2.30 28.07
CA HIS A 283 -7.11 3.49 28.09
C HIS A 283 -6.22 4.73 28.00
N ILE A 284 -6.34 5.47 26.90
CA ILE A 284 -5.46 6.60 26.56
C ILE A 284 -5.61 7.76 27.55
N PRO A 285 -6.83 8.24 27.86
CA PRO A 285 -6.99 9.39 28.75
C PRO A 285 -6.45 9.14 30.15
N GLU A 286 -6.67 7.94 30.69
CA GLU A 286 -6.16 7.55 32.02
C GLU A 286 -4.70 7.13 32.02
N LYS A 287 -4.09 6.95 30.85
CA LYS A 287 -2.71 6.47 30.67
C LYS A 287 -2.43 5.14 31.37
N LYS A 288 -3.42 4.24 31.42
CA LYS A 288 -3.36 2.98 32.16
C LYS A 288 -3.74 1.80 31.28
N VAL A 289 -3.23 0.63 31.66
CA VAL A 289 -3.68 -0.64 31.11
C VAL A 289 -5.06 -0.93 31.68
N ALA A 290 -6.08 -0.96 30.83
CA ALA A 290 -7.44 -1.32 31.23
C ALA A 290 -7.54 -2.84 31.44
N LEU A 291 -6.99 -3.60 30.49
CA LEU A 291 -6.98 -5.07 30.52
C LEU A 291 -5.66 -5.59 29.94
N TRP A 292 -5.22 -6.74 30.41
CA TRP A 292 -4.11 -7.47 29.80
C TRP A 292 -4.37 -8.97 29.86
N ASN A 293 -3.78 -9.70 28.92
CA ASN A 293 -3.75 -11.15 28.95
C ASN A 293 -2.39 -11.65 28.42
N GLU A 294 -1.97 -12.82 28.86
CA GLU A 294 -0.76 -13.49 28.39
C GLU A 294 -1.13 -14.57 27.39
N VAL A 295 -0.41 -14.64 26.27
CA VAL A 295 -0.62 -15.68 25.27
C VAL A 295 0.02 -16.97 25.77
N GLU A 296 -0.80 -17.90 26.24
CA GLU A 296 -0.34 -19.14 26.85
C GLU A 296 0.63 -19.91 25.94
N GLN A 297 1.71 -20.43 26.55
CA GLN A 297 2.70 -21.31 25.91
C GLN A 297 3.47 -20.71 24.72
N VAL A 298 3.29 -19.43 24.40
CA VAL A 298 3.92 -18.78 23.25
C VAL A 298 4.55 -17.45 23.65
N LYS A 299 5.88 -17.37 23.52
CA LYS A 299 6.61 -16.10 23.62
C LYS A 299 6.65 -15.44 22.25
N PHE A 300 6.66 -14.09 22.24
CA PHE A 300 6.76 -13.23 21.07
C PHE A 300 5.48 -13.06 20.25
N ILE A 301 4.70 -12.03 20.61
CA ILE A 301 3.64 -11.48 19.77
C ILE A 301 4.29 -10.68 18.65
N THR A 302 3.83 -10.86 17.42
CA THR A 302 4.46 -10.25 16.23
C THR A 302 3.48 -9.48 15.35
N ALA A 303 2.18 -9.76 15.45
CA ALA A 303 1.15 -9.02 14.74
C ALA A 303 -0.14 -8.96 15.57
N ILE A 304 -0.93 -7.89 15.38
CA ILE A 304 -2.22 -7.74 16.02
C ILE A 304 -3.20 -7.01 15.09
N THR A 305 -4.48 -7.36 15.14
CA THR A 305 -5.53 -6.63 14.43
C THR A 305 -6.89 -6.85 15.08
N PHE A 306 -7.80 -5.89 14.90
CA PHE A 306 -9.21 -6.05 15.28
C PHE A 306 -10.01 -6.66 14.12
N VAL A 307 -10.94 -7.56 14.44
CA VAL A 307 -11.87 -8.17 13.48
C VAL A 307 -13.32 -8.00 13.93
N ARG A 308 -14.26 -8.16 12.98
CA ARG A 308 -15.71 -8.04 13.21
C ARG A 308 -16.07 -6.75 13.96
N ASN A 309 -15.60 -5.61 13.43
CA ASN A 309 -15.81 -4.27 14.00
C ASN A 309 -15.37 -4.15 15.47
N GLY A 310 -14.24 -4.77 15.82
CA GLY A 310 -13.65 -4.69 17.16
C GLY A 310 -14.26 -5.63 18.19
N LYS A 311 -15.11 -6.58 17.78
CA LYS A 311 -15.62 -7.62 18.70
C LYS A 311 -14.51 -8.57 19.17
N PHE A 312 -13.58 -8.88 18.28
CA PHE A 312 -12.42 -9.70 18.59
C PHE A 312 -11.12 -9.03 18.20
N VAL A 313 -10.05 -9.46 18.86
CA VAL A 313 -8.66 -9.18 18.55
C VAL A 313 -8.03 -10.47 18.06
N VAL A 314 -7.29 -10.39 16.96
CA VAL A 314 -6.44 -11.48 16.46
C VAL A 314 -4.99 -11.16 16.74
N VAL A 315 -4.28 -12.11 17.32
CA VAL A 315 -2.90 -12.00 17.77
C VAL A 315 -2.06 -13.03 17.03
N GLY A 316 -1.15 -12.57 16.18
CA GLY A 316 -0.20 -13.39 15.45
C GLY A 316 1.08 -13.59 16.25
N THR A 317 1.58 -14.82 16.27
CA THR A 317 2.76 -15.20 17.06
C THR A 317 3.95 -15.61 16.20
N TYR A 318 5.12 -15.67 16.82
CA TYR A 318 6.35 -16.12 16.15
C TYR A 318 6.32 -17.59 15.68
N ASN A 319 5.49 -18.45 16.27
CA ASN A 319 5.39 -19.87 15.91
C ASN A 319 4.26 -20.19 14.91
N GLY A 320 3.69 -19.19 14.25
CA GLY A 320 2.68 -19.41 13.20
C GLY A 320 1.30 -19.75 13.73
N ARG A 321 0.90 -19.12 14.83
CA ARG A 321 -0.46 -19.22 15.38
C ARG A 321 -1.13 -17.86 15.39
N CYS A 322 -2.44 -17.86 15.19
CA CYS A 322 -3.28 -16.69 15.32
C CYS A 322 -4.33 -16.93 16.41
N PHE A 323 -4.13 -16.34 17.58
CA PHE A 323 -5.05 -16.43 18.71
C PHE A 323 -6.13 -15.36 18.60
N PHE A 324 -7.35 -15.72 18.94
CA PHE A 324 -8.50 -14.84 18.95
C PHE A 324 -8.90 -14.58 20.39
N TYR A 325 -9.06 -13.31 20.73
CA TYR A 325 -9.52 -12.86 22.04
C TYR A 325 -10.77 -12.00 21.86
N THR A 326 -11.75 -12.13 22.74
CA THR A 326 -12.86 -11.18 22.80
C THR A 326 -12.34 -9.86 23.37
N THR A 327 -12.70 -8.73 22.76
CA THR A 327 -12.12 -7.42 23.11
C THR A 327 -12.57 -6.91 24.48
N ASP A 328 -13.77 -7.28 24.92
CA ASP A 328 -14.42 -6.82 26.15
C ASP A 328 -13.65 -7.23 27.42
N GLN A 329 -13.13 -8.44 27.47
CA GLN A 329 -12.42 -9.02 28.62
C GLN A 329 -11.00 -9.48 28.27
N LEU A 330 -10.56 -9.32 27.01
CA LEU A 330 -9.38 -9.98 26.46
C LEU A 330 -9.36 -11.49 26.78
N LYS A 331 -10.51 -12.16 26.71
CA LYS A 331 -10.64 -13.59 26.99
C LYS A 331 -10.36 -14.41 25.73
N TYR A 332 -9.58 -15.48 25.85
CA TYR A 332 -9.33 -16.42 24.76
C TYR A 332 -10.64 -16.97 24.19
N HIS A 333 -10.75 -16.95 22.86
CA HIS A 333 -11.90 -17.44 22.11
C HIS A 333 -11.53 -18.67 21.27
N THR A 334 -10.52 -18.55 20.39
CA THR A 334 -10.09 -19.65 19.51
C THR A 334 -8.67 -19.42 18.97
N VAL A 335 -8.13 -20.38 18.23
CA VAL A 335 -6.82 -20.28 17.58
C VAL A 335 -6.87 -20.86 16.18
N ILE A 336 -6.19 -20.20 15.24
CA ILE A 336 -5.88 -20.75 13.91
C ILE A 336 -4.39 -21.11 13.88
N ASP A 337 -4.09 -22.36 13.54
CA ASP A 337 -2.73 -22.82 13.24
C ASP A 337 -2.39 -22.47 11.77
N VAL A 338 -1.52 -21.48 11.58
CA VAL A 338 -1.10 -20.97 10.27
C VAL A 338 0.17 -21.71 9.83
N ARG A 339 -0.02 -22.97 9.44
CA ARG A 339 1.07 -23.85 9.01
C ARG A 339 0.62 -24.80 7.91
N SER A 340 1.57 -25.42 7.23
CA SER A 340 1.27 -26.54 6.35
C SER A 340 0.97 -27.78 7.20
N THR A 341 0.02 -28.61 6.78
CA THR A 341 -0.24 -29.89 7.44
C THR A 341 0.90 -30.90 7.24
N ARG A 342 1.70 -30.74 6.16
CA ARG A 342 2.81 -31.63 5.81
C ARG A 342 4.02 -30.87 5.26
N GLY A 343 5.19 -31.51 5.31
CA GLY A 343 6.43 -31.04 4.70
C GLY A 343 7.18 -29.97 5.51
N LYS A 344 8.16 -29.31 4.87
CA LYS A 344 9.10 -28.38 5.52
C LYS A 344 8.44 -27.20 6.28
N ASN A 345 7.20 -26.85 5.92
CA ASN A 345 6.45 -25.72 6.51
C ASN A 345 5.45 -26.15 7.61
N ALA A 346 5.65 -27.34 8.21
CA ALA A 346 4.77 -27.87 9.25
C ALA A 346 5.10 -27.39 10.67
N ARG A 347 6.29 -26.82 10.89
CA ARG A 347 6.75 -26.34 12.21
C ARG A 347 6.12 -25.00 12.64
N GLY A 348 5.36 -24.34 11.74
CA GLY A 348 4.84 -23.00 11.98
C GLY A 348 5.93 -21.94 11.83
N HIS A 349 5.59 -20.80 11.23
CA HIS A 349 6.53 -19.72 10.93
C HIS A 349 6.00 -18.39 11.45
N LYS A 350 6.90 -17.45 11.76
CA LYS A 350 6.56 -16.12 12.25
C LYS A 350 5.44 -15.50 11.42
N ILE A 351 4.37 -15.08 12.08
CA ILE A 351 3.36 -14.22 11.48
C ILE A 351 3.91 -12.81 11.40
N THR A 352 4.04 -12.25 10.20
CA THR A 352 4.58 -10.90 10.00
C THR A 352 3.49 -9.83 10.00
N SER A 353 2.30 -10.17 9.52
CA SER A 353 1.19 -9.23 9.45
C SER A 353 -0.16 -9.93 9.49
N LEU A 354 -1.13 -9.16 9.98
CA LEU A 354 -2.56 -9.46 9.95
C LEU A 354 -3.28 -8.25 9.34
N ALA A 355 -4.16 -8.49 8.38
CA ALA A 355 -5.00 -7.45 7.79
C ALA A 355 -6.42 -8.01 7.55
N VAL A 356 -7.40 -7.12 7.52
CA VAL A 356 -8.82 -7.50 7.50
C VAL A 356 -9.55 -6.70 6.43
N HIS A 357 -10.44 -7.36 5.69
CA HIS A 357 -11.38 -6.72 4.77
C HIS A 357 -12.70 -7.48 4.81
N GLY A 358 -13.75 -6.83 5.31
CA GLY A 358 -15.03 -7.50 5.59
C GLY A 358 -14.85 -8.70 6.53
N ASP A 359 -15.34 -9.86 6.09
CA ASP A 359 -15.19 -11.14 6.80
C ASP A 359 -13.93 -11.92 6.39
N LYS A 360 -12.95 -11.30 5.73
CA LYS A 360 -11.70 -11.97 5.33
C LYS A 360 -10.55 -11.53 6.23
N LEU A 361 -9.80 -12.50 6.73
CA LEU A 361 -8.54 -12.29 7.46
C LEU A 361 -7.36 -12.69 6.58
N LEU A 362 -6.51 -11.72 6.25
CA LEU A 362 -5.24 -11.91 5.57
C LEU A 362 -4.14 -12.14 6.59
N VAL A 363 -3.40 -13.23 6.43
CA VAL A 363 -2.27 -13.61 7.28
C VAL A 363 -1.03 -13.77 6.41
N THR A 364 0.02 -13.02 6.75
CA THR A 364 1.34 -13.13 6.10
C THR A 364 2.32 -13.82 7.04
N SER A 365 3.11 -14.75 6.52
CA SER A 365 4.07 -15.52 7.32
C SER A 365 5.42 -15.68 6.63
N ASN A 366 6.47 -15.87 7.45
CA ASN A 366 7.86 -16.09 7.04
C ASN A 366 8.12 -17.44 6.32
N ASP A 367 7.07 -18.10 5.83
CA ASP A 367 7.17 -19.28 4.97
C ASP A 367 6.97 -18.91 3.50
N SER A 368 7.19 -17.64 3.15
CA SER A 368 6.97 -17.07 1.82
C SER A 368 5.56 -17.37 1.29
N ARG A 369 4.55 -17.28 2.18
CA ARG A 369 3.14 -17.45 1.82
C ARG A 369 2.27 -16.39 2.50
N ILE A 370 1.23 -16.02 1.77
CA ILE A 370 0.12 -15.23 2.28
C ILE A 370 -1.13 -16.11 2.23
N ARG A 371 -1.98 -16.01 3.24
CA ARG A 371 -3.20 -16.82 3.39
C ARG A 371 -4.39 -15.92 3.67
N ILE A 372 -5.53 -16.21 3.06
CA ILE A 372 -6.82 -15.59 3.40
C ILE A 372 -7.69 -16.64 4.07
N TYR A 373 -8.19 -16.31 5.26
CA TYR A 373 -9.17 -17.10 6.01
C TYR A 373 -10.53 -16.39 6.00
N ASP A 374 -11.60 -17.15 5.93
CA ASP A 374 -12.96 -16.66 6.17
C ASP A 374 -13.19 -16.58 7.68
N LEU A 375 -13.51 -15.40 8.20
CA LEU A 375 -13.74 -15.18 9.61
C LEU A 375 -15.03 -15.82 10.10
N ARG A 376 -15.98 -16.18 9.22
CA ARG A 376 -17.25 -16.81 9.62
C ARG A 376 -17.02 -18.22 10.16
N ASP A 377 -16.27 -19.01 9.39
CA ASP A 377 -16.05 -20.43 9.65
C ASP A 377 -14.59 -20.75 10.05
N MET A 378 -13.71 -19.75 9.99
CA MET A 378 -12.27 -19.82 10.29
C MET A 378 -11.47 -20.69 9.31
N ASP A 379 -12.06 -21.00 8.16
CA ASP A 379 -11.50 -21.84 7.13
C ASP A 379 -10.60 -21.08 6.15
N LEU A 380 -9.61 -21.78 5.62
CA LEU A 380 -8.65 -21.23 4.67
C LEU A 380 -9.26 -21.13 3.27
N THR A 381 -9.49 -19.91 2.80
CA THR A 381 -10.03 -19.62 1.47
C THR A 381 -8.98 -19.75 0.38
N CYS A 382 -7.79 -19.16 0.57
CA CYS A 382 -6.77 -19.09 -0.47
C CYS A 382 -5.34 -18.95 0.08
N LYS A 383 -4.37 -19.49 -0.65
CA LYS A 383 -2.92 -19.37 -0.45
C LYS A 383 -2.30 -18.69 -1.66
N PHE A 384 -1.53 -17.65 -1.40
CA PHE A 384 -0.77 -16.92 -2.40
C PHE A 384 0.72 -17.26 -2.25
N LYS A 385 1.38 -17.44 -3.39
CA LYS A 385 2.81 -17.76 -3.50
C LYS A 385 3.43 -16.88 -4.56
N GLY A 386 4.74 -16.63 -4.43
CA GLY A 386 5.53 -15.87 -5.39
C GLY A 386 6.56 -15.02 -4.66
N ALA A 387 6.08 -14.15 -3.75
CA ALA A 387 6.93 -13.29 -2.95
C ALA A 387 7.84 -14.08 -1.99
N GLU A 388 9.10 -13.65 -1.92
CA GLU A 388 10.10 -14.06 -0.94
C GLU A 388 9.92 -13.21 0.33
N ILE A 389 9.53 -13.89 1.42
CA ILE A 389 9.31 -13.35 2.77
C ILE A 389 9.83 -14.41 3.73
N ASP A 390 11.14 -14.52 3.88
CA ASP A 390 11.74 -15.59 4.70
C ASP A 390 12.09 -15.08 6.10
N GLN A 391 12.48 -13.82 6.23
CA GLN A 391 12.97 -13.27 7.50
C GLN A 391 12.30 -11.94 7.85
N SER A 392 12.21 -11.03 6.88
CA SER A 392 11.78 -9.64 7.03
C SER A 392 10.33 -9.50 7.49
N GLN A 393 10.06 -8.45 8.25
CA GLN A 393 8.70 -8.11 8.71
C GLN A 393 7.90 -7.37 7.62
N ILE A 394 7.62 -8.07 6.52
CA ILE A 394 6.85 -7.51 5.40
C ILE A 394 5.35 -7.71 5.64
N ARG A 395 4.57 -6.66 5.38
CA ARG A 395 3.12 -6.64 5.58
C ARG A 395 2.40 -6.69 4.24
N ALA A 396 1.56 -7.72 4.05
CA ALA A 396 0.57 -7.70 2.98
C ALA A 396 -0.67 -6.90 3.39
N SER A 397 -1.33 -6.27 2.42
CA SER A 397 -2.57 -5.51 2.63
C SER A 397 -3.58 -5.71 1.50
N PHE A 398 -4.85 -5.45 1.78
CA PHE A 398 -5.91 -5.44 0.76
C PHE A 398 -5.91 -4.12 -0.01
N SER A 399 -6.38 -4.16 -1.25
CA SER A 399 -6.88 -2.96 -1.93
C SER A 399 -8.12 -2.41 -1.22
N PRO A 400 -8.48 -1.13 -1.42
CA PRO A 400 -9.62 -0.53 -0.72
C PRO A 400 -10.94 -1.25 -1.00
N ASP A 401 -11.11 -1.73 -2.25
CA ASP A 401 -12.26 -2.51 -2.69
C ASP A 401 -12.19 -4.00 -2.30
N GLY A 402 -11.08 -4.47 -1.71
CA GLY A 402 -10.85 -5.87 -1.35
C GLY A 402 -10.66 -6.81 -2.53
N SER A 403 -10.57 -6.29 -3.77
CA SER A 403 -10.42 -7.10 -4.99
C SER A 403 -8.99 -7.61 -5.20
N HIS A 404 -8.01 -6.99 -4.57
CA HIS A 404 -6.58 -7.32 -4.68
C HIS A 404 -5.90 -7.39 -3.32
N ILE A 405 -4.76 -8.08 -3.30
CA ILE A 405 -3.78 -8.00 -2.23
C ILE A 405 -2.45 -7.55 -2.80
N ILE A 406 -1.70 -6.79 -2.00
CA ILE A 406 -0.36 -6.29 -2.35
C ILE A 406 0.62 -6.63 -1.23
N CYS A 407 1.86 -6.93 -1.60
CA CYS A 407 2.94 -7.20 -0.67
C CYS A 407 4.29 -6.76 -1.25
N GLY A 408 5.21 -6.29 -0.41
CA GLY A 408 6.62 -6.17 -0.76
C GLY A 408 7.30 -7.55 -0.76
N SER A 409 8.58 -7.61 -1.15
CA SER A 409 9.36 -8.84 -1.10
C SER A 409 10.85 -8.56 -0.93
N GLU A 410 11.55 -9.54 -0.36
CA GLU A 410 13.02 -9.59 -0.24
C GLU A 410 13.73 -9.67 -1.59
N ASP A 411 13.02 -10.00 -2.66
CA ASP A 411 13.56 -10.04 -4.03
C ASP A 411 13.57 -8.67 -4.75
N ASN A 412 13.25 -7.60 -4.04
CA ASN A 412 13.14 -6.20 -4.50
C ASN A 412 11.89 -5.88 -5.34
N TYR A 413 10.92 -6.80 -5.44
CA TYR A 413 9.67 -6.57 -6.17
C TYR A 413 8.49 -6.28 -5.22
N ILE A 414 7.48 -5.62 -5.78
CA ILE A 414 6.12 -5.62 -5.25
C ILE A 414 5.37 -6.74 -5.95
N TYR A 415 4.58 -7.51 -5.22
CA TYR A 415 3.66 -8.51 -5.77
C TYR A 415 2.22 -8.09 -5.54
N ILE A 416 1.39 -8.27 -6.57
CA ILE A 416 -0.05 -8.02 -6.53
C ILE A 416 -0.76 -9.29 -7.00
N TRP A 417 -1.78 -9.71 -6.26
CA TRP A 417 -2.66 -10.81 -6.63
C TRP A 417 -4.11 -10.35 -6.59
N ARG A 418 -4.95 -10.93 -7.44
CA ARG A 418 -6.40 -10.81 -7.30
C ARG A 418 -6.86 -11.61 -6.08
N ALA A 419 -7.62 -10.98 -5.20
CA ALA A 419 -8.14 -11.54 -3.96
C ALA A 419 -9.49 -12.29 -4.12
N ALA A 420 -9.97 -12.42 -5.37
CA ALA A 420 -11.30 -12.91 -5.71
C ALA A 420 -11.69 -14.21 -5.01
N ASP A 421 -12.97 -14.29 -4.68
CA ASP A 421 -13.64 -15.51 -4.24
C ASP A 421 -13.64 -16.48 -5.42
N PHE A 422 -12.77 -17.48 -5.36
CA PHE A 422 -12.90 -18.62 -6.24
C PHE A 422 -14.27 -19.24 -5.95
N SER A 423 -15.20 -19.11 -6.89
CA SER A 423 -16.50 -19.79 -6.83
C SER A 423 -16.25 -21.26 -6.46
N PRO A 424 -17.01 -21.84 -5.52
CA PRO A 424 -16.93 -23.25 -5.20
C PRO A 424 -17.56 -24.04 -6.35
N SER A 425 -16.99 -23.97 -7.55
CA SER A 425 -17.30 -24.93 -8.60
C SER A 425 -16.71 -26.27 -8.15
N LEU A 426 -17.60 -27.11 -7.63
CA LEU A 426 -17.38 -28.47 -7.16
C LEU A 426 -16.42 -29.22 -8.10
N SER A 427 -15.16 -29.43 -7.67
CA SER A 427 -14.37 -30.63 -8.01
C SER A 427 -12.86 -30.56 -7.73
N VAL A 428 -12.24 -29.41 -7.40
CA VAL A 428 -10.77 -29.40 -7.17
C VAL A 428 -10.37 -28.49 -6.03
N ARG A 429 -9.60 -29.02 -5.06
CA ARG A 429 -8.85 -28.25 -4.06
C ARG A 429 -7.94 -27.24 -4.77
N LYS A 430 -8.45 -26.03 -5.03
CA LYS A 430 -7.75 -24.89 -5.64
C LYS A 430 -7.60 -23.75 -4.63
N ASP A 431 -7.20 -24.06 -3.40
CA ASP A 431 -6.85 -23.07 -2.38
C ASP A 431 -5.52 -22.34 -2.68
N ARG A 432 -5.09 -22.28 -3.95
CA ARG A 432 -3.80 -21.73 -4.38
C ARG A 432 -4.01 -20.80 -5.56
N ASN A 433 -3.61 -19.54 -5.41
CA ASN A 433 -3.58 -18.57 -6.50
C ASN A 433 -2.12 -18.39 -6.99
N PRO A 434 -1.74 -18.97 -8.14
CA PRO A 434 -0.42 -18.75 -8.74
C PRO A 434 -0.35 -17.49 -9.61
N MET A 435 -1.47 -16.77 -9.79
CA MET A 435 -1.54 -15.60 -10.65
C MET A 435 -1.19 -14.35 -9.86
N TRP A 436 0.00 -13.82 -10.14
CA TRP A 436 0.48 -12.55 -9.64
C TRP A 436 1.01 -11.67 -10.75
N GLU A 437 0.99 -10.37 -10.52
CA GLU A 437 1.78 -9.39 -11.24
C GLU A 437 2.86 -8.90 -10.27
N ARG A 438 4.13 -8.90 -10.69
CA ARG A 438 5.20 -8.32 -9.87
C ARG A 438 5.83 -7.13 -10.56
N ILE A 439 6.12 -6.09 -9.79
CA ILE A 439 6.64 -4.82 -10.29
C ILE A 439 8.01 -4.59 -9.68
N LYS A 440 9.01 -4.26 -10.51
CA LYS A 440 10.33 -3.86 -10.02
C LYS A 440 10.23 -2.43 -9.48
N ALA A 441 9.96 -2.30 -8.19
CA ALA A 441 9.76 -1.01 -7.55
C ALA A 441 11.09 -0.37 -7.13
N HIS A 442 11.97 -1.15 -6.49
CA HIS A 442 13.19 -0.67 -5.85
C HIS A 442 14.41 -1.47 -6.29
N ASN A 443 15.59 -0.95 -6.00
CA ASN A 443 16.87 -1.67 -6.16
C ASN A 443 17.33 -2.32 -4.84
N SER A 444 16.45 -2.33 -3.84
CA SER A 444 16.62 -2.90 -2.51
C SER A 444 15.32 -3.58 -2.07
N ILE A 445 15.36 -4.27 -0.92
CA ILE A 445 14.23 -5.01 -0.36
C ILE A 445 13.04 -4.07 -0.19
N VAL A 446 11.87 -4.49 -0.70
CA VAL A 446 10.63 -3.72 -0.52
C VAL A 446 10.02 -4.07 0.82
N THR A 447 10.22 -3.20 1.80
CA THR A 447 9.80 -3.41 3.19
C THR A 447 8.31 -3.16 3.40
N ALA A 448 7.71 -2.26 2.61
CA ALA A 448 6.29 -1.96 2.67
C ALA A 448 5.71 -1.65 1.27
N ALA A 449 4.49 -2.13 1.01
CA ALA A 449 3.70 -1.77 -0.16
C ALA A 449 2.22 -1.73 0.22
N VAL A 450 1.55 -0.62 -0.09
CA VAL A 450 0.16 -0.35 0.31
C VAL A 450 -0.61 0.36 -0.79
N PHE A 451 -1.90 0.06 -0.92
CA PHE A 451 -2.81 0.86 -1.75
C PHE A 451 -3.25 2.12 -1.02
N ALA A 452 -3.46 3.20 -1.77
CA ALA A 452 -4.12 4.39 -1.22
C ALA A 452 -5.61 4.09 -0.98
N PRO A 453 -6.18 4.43 0.19
CA PRO A 453 -7.58 4.13 0.51
C PRO A 453 -8.58 4.89 -0.37
N LYS A 454 -8.18 6.07 -0.89
CA LYS A 454 -9.02 6.96 -1.71
C LYS A 454 -8.25 7.40 -2.96
N PRO A 455 -8.11 6.54 -3.98
CA PRO A 455 -7.26 6.84 -5.15
C PRO A 455 -7.73 8.05 -5.96
N HIS A 456 -9.04 8.35 -5.95
CA HIS A 456 -9.61 9.51 -6.65
C HIS A 456 -8.97 10.85 -6.25
N LEU A 457 -8.52 11.01 -4.99
CA LEU A 457 -7.87 12.23 -4.50
C LEU A 457 -6.52 12.50 -5.20
N PHE A 458 -5.85 11.44 -5.65
CA PHE A 458 -4.57 11.50 -6.34
C PHE A 458 -4.77 11.64 -7.84
N LEU A 459 -5.74 10.89 -8.39
CA LEU A 459 -6.03 10.89 -9.82
C LEU A 459 -6.55 12.26 -10.28
N SER A 460 -7.39 12.94 -9.48
CA SER A 460 -7.82 14.30 -9.78
C SER A 460 -6.65 15.27 -9.85
N LEU A 461 -5.67 15.15 -8.96
CA LEU A 461 -4.46 15.98 -8.98
C LEU A 461 -3.63 15.76 -10.25
N ILE A 462 -3.52 14.50 -10.68
CA ILE A 462 -2.80 14.13 -11.90
C ILE A 462 -3.52 14.70 -13.13
N GLU A 463 -4.86 14.65 -13.17
CA GLU A 463 -5.66 15.26 -14.24
C GLU A 463 -5.49 16.79 -14.30
N ASP A 464 -5.54 17.47 -13.15
CA ASP A 464 -5.38 18.92 -13.06
C ASP A 464 -3.99 19.37 -13.53
N GLN A 465 -2.94 18.61 -13.21
CA GLN A 465 -1.58 18.83 -13.69
C GLN A 465 -1.48 18.66 -15.20
N GLN A 466 -2.13 17.64 -15.77
CA GLN A 466 -2.15 17.41 -17.23
C GLN A 466 -2.91 18.52 -17.97
N LYS A 467 -4.05 18.98 -17.44
CA LYS A 467 -4.82 20.11 -17.99
C LYS A 467 -4.00 21.41 -17.97
N SER A 468 -3.29 21.67 -16.88
CA SER A 468 -2.44 22.86 -16.76
C SER A 468 -1.26 22.86 -17.74
N GLN A 469 -0.63 21.69 -17.95
CA GLN A 469 0.45 21.54 -18.92
C GLN A 469 -0.02 21.72 -20.36
N THR A 470 -1.17 21.15 -20.73
CA THR A 470 -1.72 21.30 -22.09
C THR A 470 -2.09 22.75 -22.41
N ILE A 471 -2.65 23.50 -21.45
CA ILE A 471 -2.95 24.93 -21.61
C ILE A 471 -1.65 25.74 -21.80
N SER A 472 -0.59 25.46 -21.03
CA SER A 472 0.70 26.17 -21.16
C SER A 472 1.40 25.94 -22.50
N VAL A 473 1.24 24.77 -23.14
CA VAL A 473 1.83 24.46 -24.45
C VAL A 473 1.05 25.10 -25.59
N SER A 474 -0.26 25.30 -25.43
CA SER A 474 -1.09 26.02 -26.41
C SER A 474 -0.92 27.55 -26.39
N GLY A 475 -0.27 28.10 -25.35
CA GLY A 475 -0.04 29.54 -25.18
C GLY A 475 1.18 30.11 -25.93
N SER A 476 1.97 29.27 -26.62
CA SER A 476 3.12 29.70 -27.42
C SER A 476 2.88 29.46 -28.91
N CYS A 477 1.92 30.15 -29.51
CA CYS A 477 1.84 30.36 -30.95
C CYS A 477 1.28 31.77 -31.24
N THR A 478 2.20 32.67 -31.58
CA THR A 478 2.07 33.92 -32.36
C THR A 478 0.91 34.87 -32.06
N GLU A 479 1.27 36.01 -31.48
CA GLU A 479 0.58 37.29 -31.69
C GLU A 479 0.37 37.56 -33.19
N ALA A 480 -0.85 37.86 -33.58
CA ALA A 480 -1.15 38.64 -34.77
C ALA A 480 -2.23 39.68 -34.40
N ILE A 481 -1.80 40.94 -34.31
CA ILE A 481 -2.63 42.13 -34.09
C ILE A 481 -3.28 42.56 -35.44
N PRO A 482 -4.47 43.21 -35.42
CA PRO A 482 -5.51 43.04 -36.42
C PRO A 482 -5.51 44.14 -37.49
N THR A 483 -6.17 43.89 -38.63
CA THR A 483 -6.52 44.94 -39.60
C THR A 483 -8.02 44.99 -39.87
N SER A 484 -8.54 46.21 -39.72
CA SER A 484 -9.94 46.59 -39.86
C SER A 484 -10.26 47.14 -41.25
N SER A 485 -11.46 46.87 -41.78
CA SER A 485 -12.33 47.82 -42.50
C SER A 485 -13.67 47.12 -42.84
N LYS A 486 -14.76 47.45 -42.13
CA LYS A 486 -15.90 48.33 -42.55
C LYS A 486 -16.55 47.85 -43.87
N ARG A 487 -17.86 47.65 -44.04
CA ARG A 487 -19.10 48.23 -43.47
C ARG A 487 -20.28 47.55 -44.25
N THR A 488 -21.48 47.24 -43.75
CA THR A 488 -22.66 48.13 -43.61
C THR A 488 -23.99 47.32 -43.63
N VAL A 489 -24.81 47.46 -42.57
CA VAL A 489 -26.32 47.59 -42.53
C VAL A 489 -27.16 46.30 -42.74
N GLN A 490 -28.18 45.95 -41.95
CA GLN A 490 -29.39 46.69 -41.44
C GLN A 490 -29.97 45.91 -40.22
N ARG A 491 -30.28 46.51 -39.04
CA ARG A 491 -31.62 46.93 -38.52
C ARG A 491 -32.77 45.95 -38.84
N MET A 492 -33.70 45.58 -37.96
CA MET A 492 -34.32 46.28 -36.82
C MET A 492 -35.21 45.32 -36.01
N ASP A 493 -35.35 45.64 -34.72
CA ASP A 493 -36.37 45.35 -33.70
C ASP A 493 -37.70 44.67 -34.07
N SER A 494 -38.20 43.81 -33.18
CA SER A 494 -39.53 44.01 -32.55
C SER A 494 -39.79 43.01 -31.41
N GLU A 495 -40.08 43.57 -30.24
CA GLU A 495 -40.75 42.94 -29.10
C GLU A 495 -42.20 42.58 -29.47
N ASN A 496 -42.75 41.48 -28.95
CA ASN A 496 -43.96 41.55 -28.11
C ASN A 496 -44.40 40.20 -27.51
N SER A 497 -44.42 40.20 -26.17
CA SER A 497 -45.52 39.82 -25.28
C SER A 497 -46.34 38.51 -25.46
N LEU A 498 -46.19 37.68 -24.42
CA LEU A 498 -47.21 37.23 -23.46
C LEU A 498 -48.22 36.09 -23.78
N ASN A 499 -48.36 35.28 -22.72
CA ASN A 499 -49.51 34.52 -22.23
C ASN A 499 -49.67 33.04 -22.61
N VAL A 500 -49.19 32.20 -21.67
CA VAL A 500 -50.00 31.33 -20.80
C VAL A 500 -51.34 30.85 -21.38
N ILE A 501 -51.49 29.54 -21.53
CA ILE A 501 -52.62 28.76 -20.99
C ILE A 501 -52.17 27.30 -20.79
N SER A 502 -52.51 26.81 -19.61
CA SER A 502 -52.34 25.45 -19.10
C SER A 502 -53.43 24.52 -19.67
N THR A 503 -53.16 23.22 -19.81
CA THR A 503 -53.90 22.10 -19.16
C THR A 503 -53.65 20.75 -19.86
N HIS A 504 -53.50 19.71 -19.01
CA HIS A 504 -53.85 18.27 -19.15
C HIS A 504 -53.60 17.56 -20.50
N GLY A 505 -53.03 16.35 -20.59
CA GLY A 505 -53.02 15.22 -19.66
C GLY A 505 -53.42 13.96 -20.45
N ALA A 506 -52.49 12.99 -20.54
CA ALA A 506 -52.65 11.56 -20.82
C ALA A 506 -53.51 11.07 -22.02
N LEU A 507 -52.93 10.22 -22.88
CA LEU A 507 -53.29 8.79 -22.96
C LEU A 507 -52.52 8.06 -24.09
N SER A 508 -52.40 6.76 -23.86
CA SER A 508 -51.58 5.76 -24.54
C SER A 508 -52.32 5.06 -25.68
N ALA A 509 -51.52 4.33 -26.48
CA ALA A 509 -51.82 3.09 -27.20
C ALA A 509 -52.17 3.17 -28.70
N ALA A 510 -51.13 2.86 -29.48
CA ALA A 510 -51.03 1.74 -30.44
C ALA A 510 -52.18 1.48 -31.44
N HIS A 511 -51.83 1.44 -32.74
CA HIS A 511 -52.33 0.42 -33.67
C HIS A 511 -51.28 0.08 -34.76
N ILE A 512 -51.00 -1.21 -34.82
CA ILE A 512 -50.33 -2.04 -35.88
C ILE A 512 -51.43 -2.22 -36.99
N PRO A 513 -51.18 -2.51 -38.31
CA PRO A 513 -50.43 -3.69 -38.72
C PRO A 513 -49.83 -3.83 -40.15
N ASN A 514 -49.10 -4.96 -40.31
CA ASN A 514 -48.81 -5.76 -41.52
C ASN A 514 -47.73 -5.24 -42.49
N ALA A 515 -46.55 -5.88 -42.60
CA ALA A 515 -46.25 -7.15 -43.33
C ALA A 515 -46.58 -7.01 -44.83
N VAL A 516 -45.67 -7.19 -45.80
CA VAL A 516 -44.76 -8.33 -46.08
C VAL A 516 -43.61 -7.87 -47.01
N ASP A 517 -42.54 -8.65 -47.08
CA ASP A 517 -41.64 -8.93 -48.23
C ASP A 517 -40.13 -8.62 -48.10
N THR A 518 -39.42 -9.67 -47.65
CA THR A 518 -38.28 -10.38 -48.26
C THR A 518 -37.19 -9.65 -49.10
N VAL A 519 -35.94 -10.02 -48.76
CA VAL A 519 -34.67 -10.04 -49.56
C VAL A 519 -33.64 -8.91 -49.34
N THR A 520 -32.64 -9.26 -48.52
CA THR A 520 -31.18 -9.06 -48.63
C THR A 520 -30.61 -7.84 -49.37
N ILE A 521 -30.04 -6.87 -48.65
CA ILE A 521 -29.04 -5.91 -49.17
C ILE A 521 -27.93 -5.65 -48.14
N GLY A 522 -26.69 -5.93 -48.55
CA GLY A 522 -25.50 -5.07 -48.43
C GLY A 522 -25.14 -4.41 -47.10
N SER A 523 -24.04 -4.87 -46.52
CA SER A 523 -23.24 -4.18 -45.50
C SER A 523 -22.84 -2.76 -45.93
N SER A 524 -23.29 -1.76 -45.15
CA SER A 524 -22.64 -0.45 -45.04
C SER A 524 -22.51 -0.08 -43.57
N ALA A 525 -21.27 0.11 -43.11
CA ALA A 525 -20.95 0.50 -41.75
C ALA A 525 -21.62 1.83 -41.36
N PRO A 526 -22.28 1.95 -40.19
CA PRO A 526 -22.74 3.24 -39.73
C PRO A 526 -21.55 4.02 -39.14
N LEU A 527 -21.38 5.22 -39.67
CA LEU A 527 -20.54 6.28 -39.12
C LEU A 527 -20.85 6.44 -37.62
N VAL A 528 -19.83 6.19 -36.79
CA VAL A 528 -19.86 6.49 -35.37
C VAL A 528 -19.95 8.00 -35.22
N SER A 529 -21.13 8.50 -34.83
CA SER A 529 -21.31 9.87 -34.39
C SER A 529 -20.46 10.09 -33.13
N SER A 530 -19.55 11.05 -33.20
CA SER A 530 -18.71 11.47 -32.09
C SER A 530 -19.57 12.09 -30.99
N ILE A 531 -19.83 11.31 -29.95
CA ILE A 531 -20.36 11.82 -28.68
C ILE A 531 -19.27 12.72 -28.06
N PRO A 532 -19.58 13.96 -27.65
CA PRO A 532 -18.60 14.83 -27.02
C PRO A 532 -18.06 14.19 -25.73
N ALA A 533 -16.74 14.28 -25.53
CA ALA A 533 -16.03 13.77 -24.36
C ALA A 533 -16.51 14.48 -23.09
N LYS A 534 -17.58 13.99 -22.46
CA LYS A 534 -17.86 14.28 -21.05
C LYS A 534 -16.74 13.67 -20.21
N ASP A 535 -16.18 14.48 -19.30
CA ASP A 535 -15.09 14.17 -18.37
C ASP A 535 -15.05 12.70 -17.95
N ARG A 536 -14.12 11.92 -18.53
CA ARG A 536 -13.80 10.58 -18.03
C ARG A 536 -12.94 10.75 -16.79
N GLN A 537 -13.57 10.78 -15.61
CA GLN A 537 -12.87 10.70 -14.34
C GLN A 537 -12.03 9.41 -14.31
N LEU A 538 -10.72 9.53 -14.13
CA LEU A 538 -9.81 8.39 -14.06
C LEU A 538 -10.26 7.46 -12.92
N GLN A 539 -10.49 6.19 -13.26
CA GLN A 539 -10.84 5.13 -12.31
C GLN A 539 -9.67 4.15 -12.24
N GLY A 540 -8.73 4.47 -11.36
CA GLY A 540 -7.45 3.80 -11.23
C GLY A 540 -7.02 3.55 -9.79
N ASP A 541 -5.83 2.98 -9.63
CA ASP A 541 -5.24 2.63 -8.35
C ASP A 541 -3.96 3.43 -8.09
N ILE A 542 -3.70 3.71 -6.81
CA ILE A 542 -2.45 4.33 -6.35
C ILE A 542 -1.77 3.38 -5.37
N ILE A 543 -0.49 3.14 -5.60
CA ILE A 543 0.34 2.30 -4.75
C ILE A 543 1.46 3.15 -4.18
N VAL A 544 1.69 3.03 -2.88
CA VAL A 544 2.89 3.57 -2.22
C VAL A 544 3.73 2.42 -1.73
N SER A 545 5.02 2.47 -2.00
CA SER A 545 5.98 1.49 -1.53
C SER A 545 7.18 2.17 -0.88
N ALA A 546 7.80 1.46 0.03
CA ALA A 546 9.04 1.88 0.68
C ALA A 546 10.04 0.73 0.71
N ASP A 547 11.32 1.08 0.81
CA ASP A 547 12.41 0.12 0.81
C ASP A 547 13.30 0.19 2.07
N LEU A 548 14.28 -0.72 2.09
CA LEU A 548 15.28 -0.83 3.15
C LEU A 548 16.27 0.35 3.20
N ASN A 549 16.36 1.16 2.15
CA ASN A 549 17.30 2.28 2.06
C ASN A 549 16.64 3.63 2.41
N GLY A 550 15.34 3.65 2.65
CA GLY A 550 14.60 4.86 3.00
C GLY A 550 13.99 5.59 1.79
N CYS A 551 13.92 4.92 0.63
CA CYS A 551 13.25 5.41 -0.57
C CYS A 551 11.75 5.14 -0.48
N ILE A 552 10.93 6.12 -0.83
CA ILE A 552 9.48 5.96 -1.01
C ILE A 552 9.14 6.23 -2.48
N LYS A 553 8.42 5.30 -3.11
CA LYS A 553 7.91 5.46 -4.48
C LYS A 553 6.41 5.39 -4.51
N ILE A 554 5.81 6.31 -5.26
CA ILE A 554 4.39 6.39 -5.52
C ILE A 554 4.15 6.02 -6.97
N PHE A 555 3.25 5.07 -7.19
CA PHE A 555 2.84 4.58 -8.48
C PHE A 555 1.38 4.92 -8.73
N ALA A 556 1.05 5.32 -9.96
CA ALA A 556 -0.32 5.44 -10.42
C ALA A 556 -0.60 4.42 -11.53
N ASN A 557 -1.77 3.79 -11.44
CA ASN A 557 -2.35 2.99 -12.50
C ASN A 557 -3.68 3.66 -12.92
N PRO A 558 -3.64 4.62 -13.87
CA PRO A 558 -4.76 5.53 -14.14
C PRO A 558 -5.97 4.86 -14.82
N SER A 559 -5.77 3.71 -15.49
CA SER A 559 -6.84 3.01 -16.21
C SER A 559 -6.89 1.55 -15.77
N ARG A 560 -7.88 1.19 -14.96
CA ARG A 560 -8.17 -0.22 -14.72
C ARG A 560 -9.02 -0.75 -15.87
N ILE A 561 -8.53 -1.74 -16.61
CA ILE A 561 -9.38 -2.49 -17.54
C ILE A 561 -10.35 -3.32 -16.68
N LYS A 562 -11.53 -2.78 -16.37
CA LYS A 562 -12.61 -3.57 -15.76
C LYS A 562 -13.04 -4.63 -16.77
N THR A 563 -12.47 -5.81 -16.67
CA THR A 563 -13.04 -6.98 -17.34
C THR A 563 -14.30 -7.40 -16.59
N GLY A 564 -15.47 -7.04 -17.14
CA GLY A 564 -16.77 -7.52 -16.70
C GLY A 564 -17.44 -6.70 -15.60
N SER A 565 -17.98 -5.53 -15.93
CA SER A 565 -19.09 -4.96 -15.16
C SER A 565 -20.40 -5.60 -15.63
N SER A 566 -20.94 -6.54 -14.85
CA SER A 566 -22.40 -6.65 -14.79
C SER A 566 -22.89 -5.35 -14.14
N ASN A 567 -23.75 -4.62 -14.85
CA ASN A 567 -24.35 -3.37 -14.42
C ASN A 567 -25.23 -3.54 -13.16
N PHE A 568 -24.62 -3.57 -11.98
CA PHE A 568 -25.34 -3.36 -10.73
C PHE A 568 -24.57 -2.37 -9.86
N PHE A 569 -25.12 -1.16 -9.76
CA PHE A 569 -24.75 -0.19 -8.74
C PHE A 569 -25.14 -0.76 -7.37
N PRO A 570 -24.25 -0.76 -6.36
CA PRO A 570 -24.67 -1.00 -5.00
C PRO A 570 -25.43 0.25 -4.53
N THR A 571 -26.72 0.09 -4.27
CA THR A 571 -27.51 1.05 -3.49
C THR A 571 -26.86 1.22 -2.12
N GLU A 572 -26.54 2.47 -1.78
CA GLU A 572 -26.18 2.88 -0.43
C GLU A 572 -27.28 2.40 0.55
N TYR A 573 -26.88 1.71 1.62
CA TYR A 573 -27.69 1.60 2.81
C TYR A 573 -26.92 2.26 3.97
N SER A 574 -27.59 3.26 4.51
CA SER A 574 -27.32 4.06 5.71
C SER A 574 -26.90 3.26 6.94
#